data_AF-A0A4Q8UI06-F1
#
_entry.id   AF-A0A4Q8UI06-F1
#
_cell.length_a   1.000
_cell.length_b   1.000
_cell.length_c   1.000
_cell.angle_alpha   90.00
_cell.angle_beta   90.00
_cell.angle_gamma   90.00
#
_symmetry.space_group_name_H-M   'P 1'
#
loop_
_entity.id
_entity.type
_entity.pdbx_description
1 polymer ?
#
loop_
_entity_poly.entity_id
_entity_poly.type
_entity_poly.pdbx_seq_one_letter_code
_entity_poly.pdbx_strand_id
1 'polypeptide(L)'
;MTLLILLAFFGPGDLHTIQFGNCSSLESEFISTHFARGNLNSDNLVDRDSYSAEHQLSVVCSLRNALVLDGLSFTLESERDAPNLFISVRNGLDGSSKTYGPFISYFK
;
A
#
# COMPACT_ATOMS: atom_id res chain seq x y z
N MET A 1 -37.24 21.60 -37.26
CA MET A 1 -36.11 20.64 -37.15
C MET A 1 -35.97 20.29 -35.67
N THR A 2 -36.51 19.15 -35.26
CA THR A 2 -36.60 18.72 -33.86
C THR A 2 -35.35 17.91 -33.52
N LEU A 3 -34.54 18.35 -32.56
CA LEU A 3 -33.31 17.68 -32.14
C LEU A 3 -33.62 16.78 -30.92
N LEU A 4 -33.54 15.46 -31.13
CA LEU A 4 -33.72 14.40 -30.16
C LEU A 4 -32.33 13.90 -29.75
N ILE A 5 -31.88 14.12 -28.51
CA ILE A 5 -30.59 13.57 -28.05
C ILE A 5 -30.67 13.03 -26.62
N LEU A 6 -30.65 11.70 -26.58
CA LEU A 6 -29.99 10.77 -25.66
C LEU A 6 -30.35 10.78 -24.17
N LEU A 7 -31.11 9.73 -23.80
CA LEU A 7 -31.18 9.15 -22.46
C LEU A 7 -29.79 8.67 -22.03
N ALA A 8 -29.24 9.29 -20.98
CA ALA A 8 -28.06 8.78 -20.30
C ALA A 8 -28.46 7.55 -19.46
N PHE A 9 -28.06 6.36 -19.92
CA PHE A 9 -28.09 5.15 -19.12
C PHE A 9 -27.04 5.26 -18.01
N PHE A 10 -27.47 5.56 -16.79
CA PHE A 10 -26.66 5.33 -15.60
C PHE A 10 -26.77 3.84 -15.25
N GLY A 11 -25.85 3.03 -15.79
CA GLY A 11 -25.64 1.67 -15.29
C GLY A 11 -25.05 1.72 -13.88
N PRO A 12 -25.38 0.76 -13.00
CA PRO A 12 -24.76 0.65 -11.69
C PRO A 12 -23.31 0.18 -11.88
N GLY A 13 -22.36 1.10 -11.81
CA GLY A 13 -20.98 0.73 -11.59
C GLY A 13 -20.85 0.32 -10.14
N ASP A 14 -20.60 -0.97 -9.88
CA ASP A 14 -20.13 -1.43 -8.57
C ASP A 14 -18.80 -0.75 -8.27
N LEU A 15 -18.89 0.37 -7.56
CA LEU A 15 -17.74 1.08 -7.05
C LEU A 15 -17.25 0.28 -5.83
N HIS A 16 -16.43 -0.72 -6.07
CA HIS A 16 -15.63 -1.33 -5.02
C HIS A 16 -14.64 -0.28 -4.51
N THR A 17 -15.09 0.52 -3.54
CA THR A 17 -14.20 1.28 -2.68
C THR A 17 -13.39 0.25 -1.89
N ILE A 18 -12.15 0.00 -2.34
CA ILE A 18 -11.16 -0.67 -1.50
C ILE A 18 -10.74 0.37 -0.48
N GLN A 19 -11.42 0.38 0.67
CA GLN A 19 -11.11 1.29 1.76
C GLN A 19 -9.85 0.74 2.45
N PHE A 20 -8.67 1.24 2.09
CA PHE A 20 -7.45 0.95 2.83
C PHE A 20 -7.61 1.52 4.25
N GLY A 21 -7.59 0.63 5.26
CA GLY A 21 -7.75 1.00 6.66
C GLY A 21 -6.52 1.75 7.20
N ASN A 22 -6.74 2.56 8.22
CA ASN A 22 -5.64 3.02 9.08
C ASN A 22 -5.02 1.77 9.74
N CYS A 23 -3.69 1.74 9.84
CA CYS A 23 -3.01 0.65 10.52
C CYS A 23 -3.43 0.56 12.00
N SER A 24 -3.68 -0.65 12.46
CA SER A 24 -3.79 -1.00 13.88
C SER A 24 -2.48 -0.73 14.63
N SER A 25 -2.50 -0.87 15.96
CA SER A 25 -1.30 -0.69 16.78
C SER A 25 -0.20 -1.68 16.40
N LEU A 26 -0.52 -2.96 16.16
CA LEU A 26 0.45 -4.00 15.81
C LEU A 26 1.10 -3.73 14.45
N GLU A 27 0.31 -3.37 13.44
CA GLU A 27 0.82 -3.04 12.10
C GLU A 27 1.68 -1.77 12.12
N SER A 28 1.27 -0.76 12.89
CA SER A 28 2.04 0.47 13.07
C SER A 28 3.36 0.22 13.81
N GLU A 29 3.35 -0.65 14.82
CA GLU A 29 4.54 -1.08 15.55
C GLU A 29 5.49 -1.87 14.65
N PHE A 30 4.95 -2.75 13.81
CA PHE A 30 5.73 -3.50 12.82
C PHE A 30 6.48 -2.57 11.86
N ILE A 31 5.77 -1.63 11.23
CA ILE A 31 6.37 -0.65 10.31
C ILE A 31 7.44 0.18 11.03
N SER A 32 7.10 0.73 12.20
CA SER A 32 8.01 1.61 12.94
C SER A 32 9.25 0.87 13.45
N THR A 33 9.13 -0.39 13.85
CA THR A 33 10.25 -1.23 14.26
C THR A 33 11.21 -1.49 13.10
N HIS A 34 10.70 -1.86 11.92
CA HIS A 34 11.56 -2.09 10.74
C HIS A 34 12.24 -0.80 10.27
N PHE A 35 11.53 0.33 10.33
CA PHE A 35 12.11 1.64 10.03
C PHE A 35 13.21 2.02 11.04
N ALA A 36 12.93 1.95 12.34
CA ALA A 36 13.87 2.33 13.41
C ALA A 36 15.12 1.42 13.45
N ARG A 37 14.98 0.15 13.08
CA ARG A 37 16.09 -0.80 12.98
C ARG A 37 16.92 -0.65 11.69
N GLY A 38 16.51 0.22 10.77
CA GLY A 38 17.21 0.41 9.50
C GLY A 38 17.06 -0.77 8.53
N ASN A 39 16.00 -1.56 8.67
CA ASN A 39 15.72 -2.70 7.77
C ASN A 39 15.16 -2.24 6.41
N LEU A 40 14.75 -0.99 6.28
CA LEU A 40 14.33 -0.40 5.00
C LEU A 40 15.55 0.11 4.23
N ASN A 41 16.42 -0.82 3.85
CA ASN A 41 17.71 -0.55 3.20
C ASN A 41 17.81 -1.28 1.85
N SER A 42 18.95 -1.11 1.17
CA SER A 42 19.20 -1.72 -0.15
C SER A 42 19.11 -3.25 -0.15
N ASP A 43 19.44 -3.90 0.96
CA ASP A 43 19.53 -5.36 1.03
C ASP A 43 18.14 -6.00 1.07
N ASN A 44 17.13 -5.23 1.49
CA ASN A 44 15.74 -5.64 1.54
C ASN A 44 14.90 -4.98 0.44
N LEU A 45 15.52 -4.27 -0.52
CA LEU A 45 14.80 -3.56 -1.57
C LEU A 45 14.26 -4.56 -2.60
N VAL A 46 12.97 -4.43 -2.92
CA VAL A 46 12.29 -5.27 -3.90
C VAL A 46 11.74 -4.40 -5.02
N ASP A 47 11.88 -4.87 -6.26
CA ASP A 47 11.10 -4.33 -7.36
C ASP A 47 9.64 -4.79 -7.19
N ARG A 48 8.83 -3.85 -6.69
CA ARG A 48 7.41 -4.05 -6.37
C ARG A 48 6.63 -4.58 -7.56
N ASP A 49 6.84 -4.03 -8.75
CA ASP A 49 6.00 -4.34 -9.92
C ASP A 49 6.27 -5.76 -10.40
N SER A 50 7.55 -6.13 -10.46
CA SER A 50 7.98 -7.50 -10.75
C SER A 50 7.47 -8.49 -9.70
N TYR A 51 7.64 -8.19 -8.40
CA TYR A 51 7.22 -9.11 -7.33
C TYR A 51 5.69 -9.25 -7.27
N SER A 52 4.95 -8.14 -7.39
CA SER A 52 3.49 -8.14 -7.32
C SER A 52 2.85 -8.88 -8.48
N ALA A 53 3.46 -8.88 -9.67
CA ALA A 53 2.97 -9.64 -10.82
C ALA A 53 3.02 -11.16 -10.58
N GLU A 54 4.01 -11.63 -9.82
CA GLU A 54 4.22 -13.04 -9.53
C GLU A 54 3.47 -13.50 -8.26
N HIS A 55 3.48 -12.70 -7.20
CA HIS A 55 3.08 -13.12 -5.85
C HIS A 55 1.79 -12.46 -5.32
N GLN A 56 1.16 -11.58 -6.11
CA GLN A 56 -0.13 -10.94 -5.78
C GLN A 56 -0.14 -10.25 -4.41
N LEU A 57 0.52 -9.09 -4.32
CA LEU A 57 0.50 -8.27 -3.11
C LEU A 57 -0.87 -7.60 -2.92
N SER A 58 -1.39 -7.67 -1.70
CA SER A 58 -2.58 -6.94 -1.27
C SER A 58 -2.23 -5.96 -0.17
N VAL A 59 -2.70 -4.72 -0.29
CA VAL A 59 -2.52 -3.73 0.77
C VAL A 59 -3.33 -4.15 1.99
N VAL A 60 -2.65 -4.19 3.13
CA VAL A 60 -3.23 -4.46 4.45
C VAL A 60 -3.70 -3.14 5.07
N CYS A 61 -2.78 -2.20 5.22
CA CYS A 61 -3.06 -0.90 5.83
C CYS A 61 -2.14 0.18 5.28
N SER A 62 -2.48 1.45 5.55
CA SER A 62 -1.60 2.56 5.26
C SER A 62 -1.43 3.46 6.49
N LEU A 63 -0.18 3.72 6.84
CA LEU A 63 0.19 4.66 7.88
C LEU A 63 0.58 5.99 7.22
N ARG A 64 -0.33 6.96 7.30
CA ARG A 64 -0.10 8.33 6.88
C ARG A 64 0.13 9.17 8.12
N ASN A 65 1.36 9.59 8.35
CA ASN A 65 1.63 10.43 9.50
C ASN A 65 1.30 11.88 9.15
N ALA A 66 0.19 12.40 9.66
CA ALA A 66 -0.17 13.82 9.48
C ALA A 66 0.78 14.77 10.25
N LEU A 67 1.52 14.25 11.24
CA LEU A 67 2.40 15.02 12.13
C LEU A 67 3.84 15.14 11.63
N VAL A 68 4.26 14.31 10.67
CA VAL A 68 5.61 14.40 10.07
C VAL A 68 5.46 15.09 8.73
N LEU A 69 5.84 16.36 8.69
CA LEU A 69 5.81 17.25 7.52
C LEU A 69 6.62 16.75 6.31
N ASP A 70 7.34 15.63 6.44
CA ASP A 70 8.29 15.11 5.46
C ASP A 70 7.64 14.31 4.32
N GLY A 71 6.31 14.26 4.27
CA GLY A 71 5.59 13.67 3.13
C GLY A 71 5.72 12.16 3.00
N LEU A 72 6.40 11.46 3.91
CA LEU A 72 6.51 10.00 3.85
C LEU A 72 5.17 9.35 4.26
N SER A 73 4.71 8.43 3.43
CA SER A 73 3.60 7.53 3.76
C SER A 73 4.05 6.09 3.63
N PHE A 74 3.63 5.26 4.57
CA PHE A 74 3.95 3.85 4.61
C PHE A 74 2.70 3.04 4.27
N THR A 75 2.86 2.02 3.44
CA THR A 75 1.82 1.07 3.09
C THR A 75 2.32 -0.32 3.43
N LEU A 76 1.58 -1.03 4.27
CA LEU A 76 1.85 -2.43 4.58
C LEU A 76 1.10 -3.30 3.60
N GLU A 77 1.78 -4.29 3.04
CA GLU A 77 1.22 -5.19 2.04
C GLU A 77 1.52 -6.63 2.43
N SER A 78 0.57 -7.52 2.19
CA SER A 78 0.71 -8.94 2.42
C SER A 78 0.73 -9.68 1.10
N GLU A 79 1.54 -10.74 1.06
CA GLU A 79 1.42 -11.75 0.03
C GLU A 79 0.20 -12.65 0.30
N ARG A 80 -0.57 -13.01 -0.74
CA ARG A 80 -1.80 -13.78 -0.56
C ARG A 80 -1.57 -15.16 0.06
N ASP A 81 -0.55 -15.85 -0.42
CA ASP A 81 -0.34 -17.28 -0.15
C ASP A 81 0.88 -17.54 0.76
N ALA A 82 1.50 -16.49 1.30
CA ALA A 82 2.66 -16.58 2.19
C ALA A 82 2.54 -15.64 3.39
N PRO A 83 3.18 -15.94 4.53
CA PRO A 83 3.25 -15.05 5.69
C PRO A 83 4.21 -13.86 5.49
N ASN A 84 4.42 -13.45 4.24
CA ASN A 84 5.34 -12.39 3.85
C ASN A 84 4.62 -11.05 3.87
N LEU A 85 5.22 -10.09 4.56
CA LEU A 85 4.82 -8.69 4.55
C LEU A 85 5.86 -7.84 3.84
N PHE A 86 5.38 -6.77 3.22
CA PHE A 86 6.17 -5.78 2.52
C PHE A 86 5.81 -4.40 3.04
N ILE A 87 6.81 -3.54 3.13
CA ILE A 87 6.64 -2.15 3.52
C ILE A 87 6.97 -1.30 2.30
N SER A 88 5.94 -0.67 1.74
CA SER A 88 6.08 0.33 0.69
C SER A 88 6.18 1.72 1.32
N VAL A 89 7.28 2.42 1.05
CA VAL A 89 7.53 3.79 1.49
C VAL A 89 7.38 4.70 0.30
N ARG A 90 6.41 5.60 0.34
CA ARG A 90 6.22 6.64 -0.66
C ARG A 90 6.66 7.98 -0.10
N ASN A 91 7.51 8.67 -0.85
CA ASN A 91 7.86 10.05 -0.59
C ASN A 91 6.85 10.98 -1.28
N GLY A 92 6.16 11.79 -0.48
CA GLY A 92 5.15 12.72 -0.95
C GLY A 92 5.73 13.99 -1.59
N LEU A 93 7.02 14.28 -1.39
CA LEU A 93 7.69 15.46 -1.96
C LEU A 93 8.04 15.26 -3.43
N ASP A 94 8.62 14.10 -3.78
CA ASP A 94 9.06 13.77 -5.14
C ASP A 94 8.17 12.71 -5.82
N GLY A 95 7.25 12.09 -5.07
CA GLY A 95 6.37 11.03 -5.56
C GLY A 95 7.03 9.66 -5.69
N SER A 96 8.32 9.53 -5.38
CA SER A 96 9.05 8.26 -5.47
C SER A 96 8.51 7.24 -4.46
N SER A 97 8.64 5.96 -4.79
CA SER A 97 8.22 4.85 -3.94
C SER A 97 9.25 3.75 -3.96
N LYS A 98 9.46 3.11 -2.81
CA LYS A 98 10.33 1.94 -2.65
C LYS A 98 9.62 0.90 -1.80
N THR A 99 9.75 -0.36 -2.16
CA THR A 99 9.14 -1.48 -1.44
C THR A 99 10.23 -2.34 -0.84
N TYR A 100 10.05 -2.72 0.42
CA TYR A 100 11.03 -3.50 1.18
C TYR A 100 10.41 -4.79 1.71
N GLY A 101 11.19 -5.87 1.71
CA GLY A 101 10.79 -7.19 2.19
C GLY A 101 11.47 -8.31 1.38
N PRO A 102 10.93 -9.54 1.42
CA PRO A 102 9.86 -9.98 2.29
C PRO A 102 10.27 -9.98 3.77
N PHE A 103 9.34 -9.62 4.64
CA PHE A 103 9.48 -9.76 6.08
C PHE A 103 8.51 -10.81 6.60
N ILE A 104 8.99 -11.76 7.38
CA ILE A 104 8.13 -12.79 7.98
C ILE A 104 7.30 -12.13 9.09
N SER A 105 5.98 -12.22 8.97
CA SER A 105 5.05 -11.81 10.03
C SER A 105 4.48 -13.00 10.78
N TYR A 106 4.25 -12.82 12.07
CA TYR A 106 3.59 -13.79 12.95
C TYR A 106 2.21 -13.33 13.42
N PHE A 107 1.73 -12.16 12.99
CA PHE A 107 0.40 -11.66 13.31
C PHE A 107 -0.49 -11.69 12.06
N LYS A 108 -1.75 -12.14 12.22
CA LYS A 108 -2.74 -12.30 11.16
C LYS A 108 -4.10 -11.80 11.64
#